data_AF-A0A2P2I7Z3-F1
#
_entry.id   AF-A0A2P2I7Z3-F1
#
_cell.length_a   1.000
_cell.length_b   1.000
_cell.length_c   1.000
_cell.angle_alpha   90.00
_cell.angle_beta   90.00
_cell.angle_gamma   90.00
#
_symmetry.space_group_name_H-M   'P 1'
#
loop_
_entity.id
_entity.type
_entity.pdbx_description
1 polymer ?
#
loop_
_entity_poly.entity_id
_entity_poly.type
_entity_poly.pdbx_seq_one_letter_code
_entity_poly.pdbx_strand_id
1 'polypeptide(L)'
;LTAFVKNQNENVIVTHCFLHREALMTKTLGDKLKEVLDQVVQMVNFIKTRPVKSRLFEQICIDMDSQHRCLLLHTEVRWLSRGKVLTRVHELRPELLAFFEEMKQKHFCDLLRIILDYQVRVFGRYISAAQYFEY
;
A
#
# COMPACT_ATOMS: atom_id res chain seq x y z
N LEU A 1 0.17 -3.78 -31.58
CA LEU A 1 0.01 -2.34 -31.26
C LEU A 1 1.35 -1.69 -30.91
N THR A 2 2.05 -2.10 -29.85
CA THR A 2 3.39 -1.59 -29.48
C THR A 2 4.44 -1.64 -30.60
N ALA A 3 4.48 -2.73 -31.37
CA ALA A 3 5.39 -2.86 -32.50
C ALA A 3 5.09 -1.89 -33.66
N PHE A 4 3.83 -1.49 -33.85
CA PHE A 4 3.43 -0.55 -34.90
C PHE A 4 3.74 0.89 -34.50
N VAL A 5 3.52 1.23 -33.21
CA VAL A 5 3.77 2.57 -32.66
C VAL A 5 5.27 2.90 -32.61
N LYS A 6 6.13 1.93 -32.25
CA LYS A 6 7.59 2.11 -32.30
C LYS A 6 8.14 2.31 -33.71
N ASN A 7 7.48 1.72 -34.71
CA ASN A 7 7.90 1.82 -36.12
C ASN A 7 7.58 3.20 -36.73
N GLN A 8 6.65 3.96 -36.12
CA GLN A 8 6.32 5.32 -36.55
C GLN A 8 7.07 6.41 -35.76
N ASN A 9 7.63 6.09 -34.59
CA ASN A 9 8.45 7.01 -33.82
C ASN A 9 9.37 6.22 -32.87
N GLU A 10 10.68 6.16 -33.18
CA GLU A 10 11.67 5.38 -32.40
C GLU A 10 11.80 5.87 -30.95
N ASN A 11 11.46 7.14 -30.69
CA ASN A 11 11.53 7.76 -29.37
C ASN A 11 10.23 7.64 -28.55
N VAL A 12 9.24 6.85 -29.00
CA VAL A 12 8.03 6.62 -28.20
C VAL A 12 8.38 5.80 -26.95
N ILE A 13 8.30 6.46 -25.80
CA ILE A 13 8.27 5.81 -24.48
C ILE A 13 6.87 5.22 -24.31
N VAL A 14 6.77 3.90 -24.48
CA VAL A 14 5.51 3.17 -24.24
C VAL A 14 5.36 2.98 -22.73
N THR A 15 4.72 3.94 -22.08
CA THR A 15 4.21 3.75 -20.73
C THR A 15 2.99 2.84 -20.81
N HIS A 16 3.18 1.52 -20.59
CA HIS A 16 2.04 0.61 -20.43
C HIS A 16 1.05 1.22 -19.45
N CYS A 17 -0.22 1.33 -19.84
CA CYS A 17 -1.24 1.93 -18.98
C CYS A 17 -1.20 1.25 -17.60
N PHE A 18 -1.29 2.06 -16.54
CA PHE A 18 -1.19 1.61 -15.15
C PHE A 18 -2.04 0.34 -14.89
N LEU A 19 -3.24 0.30 -15.48
CA LEU A 19 -4.18 -0.82 -15.44
C LEU A 19 -3.63 -2.13 -16.05
N HIS A 20 -2.80 -2.06 -17.08
CA HIS A 20 -2.18 -3.22 -17.70
C HIS A 20 -1.01 -3.76 -16.88
N ARG A 21 -0.19 -2.87 -16.28
CA ARG A 21 0.88 -3.30 -15.35
C ARG A 21 0.28 -3.91 -14.08
N GLU A 22 -0.81 -3.33 -13.58
CA GLU A 22 -1.63 -3.90 -12.52
C GLU A 22 -2.13 -5.32 -12.89
N ALA A 23 -2.79 -5.46 -14.05
CA ALA A 23 -3.28 -6.75 -14.53
C ALA A 23 -2.18 -7.80 -14.76
N LEU A 24 -0.95 -7.38 -15.05
CA LEU A 24 0.20 -8.27 -15.19
C LEU A 24 0.76 -8.70 -13.82
N MET A 25 0.84 -7.76 -12.87
CA MET A 25 1.31 -8.04 -11.51
C MET A 25 0.35 -8.95 -10.74
N THR A 26 -0.97 -8.77 -10.92
CA THR A 26 -1.97 -9.69 -10.38
C THR A 26 -1.90 -11.08 -10.99
N LYS A 27 -1.43 -11.22 -12.24
CA LYS A 27 -1.21 -12.53 -12.86
C LYS A 27 0.06 -13.24 -12.37
N THR A 28 1.11 -12.49 -12.00
CA THR A 28 2.43 -13.05 -11.63
C THR A 28 2.63 -13.20 -10.13
N LEU A 29 2.06 -12.31 -9.31
CA LEU A 29 2.20 -12.29 -7.84
C LEU A 29 0.84 -12.42 -7.12
N GLY A 30 -0.22 -12.71 -7.88
CA GLY A 30 -1.62 -12.52 -7.52
C GLY A 30 -2.01 -13.00 -6.14
N ASP A 31 -1.78 -14.28 -5.84
CA ASP A 31 -2.37 -14.90 -4.66
C ASP A 31 -1.71 -14.43 -3.37
N LYS A 32 -0.36 -14.42 -3.32
CA LYS A 32 0.38 -13.93 -2.14
C LYS A 32 0.20 -12.43 -1.92
N LEU A 33 0.20 -11.65 -3.00
CA LEU A 33 0.00 -10.20 -2.91
C LEU A 33 -1.43 -9.88 -2.46
N LYS A 34 -2.42 -10.61 -2.98
CA LYS A 34 -3.82 -10.48 -2.57
C LYS A 34 -3.99 -10.83 -1.09
N GLU A 35 -3.38 -11.92 -0.62
CA GLU A 35 -3.43 -12.32 0.78
C GLU A 35 -2.89 -11.23 1.71
N VAL A 36 -1.71 -10.68 1.41
CA VAL A 36 -1.14 -9.57 2.20
C VAL A 36 -2.04 -8.35 2.19
N LEU A 37 -2.58 -7.98 1.03
CA LEU A 37 -3.49 -6.83 0.91
C LEU A 37 -4.80 -7.05 1.68
N ASP A 38 -5.34 -8.26 1.67
CA ASP A 38 -6.55 -8.61 2.42
C ASP A 38 -6.28 -8.55 3.92
N GLN A 39 -5.11 -9.00 4.39
CA GLN A 39 -4.72 -8.86 5.80
C GLN A 39 -4.52 -7.39 6.21
N VAL A 40 -3.97 -6.55 5.32
CA VAL A 40 -3.87 -5.10 5.54
C VAL A 40 -5.25 -4.46 5.66
N VAL A 41 -6.20 -4.87 4.83
CA VAL A 41 -7.61 -4.43 4.95
C VAL A 41 -8.20 -4.88 6.29
N GLN A 42 -7.92 -6.09 6.75
CA GLN A 42 -8.37 -6.57 8.06
C GLN A 42 -7.82 -5.72 9.22
N MET A 43 -6.54 -5.31 9.17
CA MET A 43 -5.94 -4.39 10.16
C MET A 43 -6.67 -3.05 10.20
N VAL A 44 -6.89 -2.44 9.02
CA VAL A 44 -7.59 -1.15 8.92
C VAL A 44 -9.02 -1.29 9.45
N ASN A 45 -9.73 -2.35 9.04
CA ASN A 45 -11.07 -2.63 9.52
C ASN A 45 -11.11 -2.83 11.03
N PHE A 46 -10.13 -3.54 11.62
CA PHE A 46 -10.04 -3.74 13.05
C PHE A 46 -10.03 -2.40 13.82
N ILE A 47 -9.24 -1.42 13.37
CA ILE A 47 -9.17 -0.09 13.98
C ILE A 47 -10.49 0.67 13.80
N LYS A 48 -11.13 0.52 12.63
CA LYS A 48 -12.39 1.20 12.29
C LYS A 48 -13.62 0.53 12.90
N THR A 49 -13.53 -0.71 13.39
CA THR A 49 -14.69 -1.45 13.96
C THR A 49 -15.36 -0.73 15.12
N ARG A 50 -14.62 0.09 15.88
CA ARG A 50 -15.16 0.84 17.01
C ARG A 50 -14.62 2.27 17.01
N PRO A 51 -15.47 3.29 17.25
CA PRO A 51 -15.01 4.68 17.34
C PRO A 51 -13.89 4.88 18.38
N VAL A 52 -13.95 4.17 19.51
CA VAL A 52 -12.93 4.23 20.57
C VAL A 52 -11.56 3.79 20.05
N LYS A 53 -11.48 2.71 19.27
CA LYS A 53 -10.22 2.24 18.68
C LYS A 53 -9.64 3.26 17.70
N SER A 54 -10.51 3.88 16.90
CA SER A 54 -10.08 4.92 15.96
C SER A 54 -9.54 6.16 16.67
N ARG A 55 -10.19 6.60 17.77
CA ARG A 55 -9.72 7.73 18.59
C ARG A 55 -8.41 7.40 19.32
N LEU A 56 -8.27 6.18 19.85
CA LEU A 56 -7.04 5.73 20.48
C LEU A 56 -5.88 5.72 19.48
N PHE A 57 -6.10 5.16 18.29
CA PHE A 57 -5.10 5.18 17.24
C PHE A 57 -4.70 6.61 16.83
N GLU A 58 -5.69 7.51 16.70
CA GLU A 58 -5.45 8.92 16.41
C GLU A 58 -4.61 9.59 17.51
N GLN A 59 -4.88 9.29 18.79
CA GLN A 59 -4.10 9.82 19.90
C GLN A 59 -2.64 9.34 19.84
N ILE A 60 -2.42 8.05 19.57
CA ILE A 60 -1.06 7.51 19.38
C ILE A 60 -0.33 8.24 18.24
N CYS A 61 -1.01 8.50 17.11
CA CYS A 61 -0.42 9.26 16.01
C CYS A 61 -0.08 10.70 16.40
N ILE A 62 -0.86 11.33 17.28
CA ILE A 62 -0.56 12.68 17.78
C ILE A 62 0.65 12.65 18.71
N ASP A 63 0.68 11.68 19.63
CA ASP A 63 1.74 11.55 20.63
C ASP A 63 3.10 11.21 19.99
N MET A 64 3.09 10.54 18.84
CA MET A 64 4.28 10.19 18.06
C MET A 64 4.65 11.21 16.97
N ASP A 65 3.98 12.37 16.94
CA ASP A 65 4.19 13.45 15.95
C ASP A 65 4.09 12.96 14.49
N SER A 66 3.15 12.06 14.23
CA SER A 66 2.95 11.46 12.92
C SER A 66 2.36 12.48 11.94
N GLN A 67 2.85 12.46 10.69
CA GLN A 67 2.31 13.27 9.59
C GLN A 67 0.83 12.95 9.27
N HIS A 68 0.38 11.75 9.63
CA HIS A 68 -0.99 11.31 9.42
C HIS A 68 -1.60 10.84 10.72
N ARG A 69 -2.87 11.21 10.95
CA ARG A 69 -3.58 10.89 12.19
C ARG A 69 -4.60 9.76 12.04
N CYS A 70 -4.80 9.30 10.80
CA CYS A 70 -5.78 8.27 10.52
C CYS A 70 -5.39 7.43 9.29
N LEU A 71 -5.88 6.19 9.30
CA LEU A 71 -5.86 5.31 8.13
C LEU A 71 -6.96 5.68 7.15
N LEU A 72 -6.64 5.52 5.86
CA LEU A 72 -7.59 5.65 4.76
C LEU A 72 -8.61 4.51 4.82
N LEU A 73 -9.90 4.84 4.67
CA LEU A 73 -10.95 3.84 4.49
C LEU A 73 -10.84 3.23 3.10
N HIS A 74 -10.82 1.91 3.04
CA HIS A 74 -10.90 1.20 1.78
C HIS A 74 -12.36 1.20 1.30
N THR A 75 -12.69 2.02 0.29
CA THR A 75 -13.86 1.74 -0.54
C THR A 75 -13.44 0.71 -1.58
N GLU A 76 -14.24 -0.35 -1.74
CA GLU A 76 -13.90 -1.61 -2.42
C GLU A 76 -13.58 -1.53 -3.92
N VAL A 77 -13.35 -0.34 -4.47
CA VAL A 77 -13.60 -0.09 -5.89
C VAL A 77 -12.33 -0.12 -6.78
N ARG A 78 -11.08 -0.23 -6.27
CA ARG A 78 -9.87 -0.33 -7.13
C ARG A 78 -8.56 -0.66 -6.39
N TRP A 79 -7.62 -1.37 -7.03
CA TRP A 79 -6.25 -1.59 -6.53
C TRP A 79 -5.49 -0.30 -6.15
N LEU A 80 -5.81 0.81 -6.81
CA LEU A 80 -5.27 2.13 -6.47
C LEU A 80 -5.59 2.54 -5.02
N SER A 81 -6.78 2.23 -4.50
CA SER A 81 -7.11 2.51 -3.09
C SER A 81 -6.32 1.61 -2.16
N ARG A 82 -6.12 0.33 -2.54
CA ARG A 82 -5.28 -0.63 -1.78
C ARG A 82 -3.81 -0.21 -1.73
N GLY A 83 -3.25 0.30 -2.83
CA GLY A 83 -1.88 0.83 -2.85
C GLY A 83 -1.70 2.05 -1.95
N LYS A 84 -2.68 2.97 -1.92
CA LYS A 84 -2.68 4.13 -1.03
C LYS A 84 -2.81 3.73 0.44
N VAL A 85 -3.69 2.77 0.75
CA VAL A 85 -3.83 2.20 2.10
C VAL A 85 -2.51 1.56 2.53
N LEU A 86 -1.86 0.78 1.67
CA LEU A 86 -0.57 0.16 1.97
C LEU A 86 0.52 1.21 2.25
N THR A 87 0.55 2.28 1.46
CA THR A 87 1.48 3.41 1.66
C THR A 87 1.25 4.05 3.02
N ARG A 88 0.00 4.34 3.37
CA ARG A 88 -0.36 4.90 4.68
C ARG A 88 -0.01 3.98 5.84
N VAL A 89 -0.21 2.68 5.68
CA VAL A 89 0.15 1.67 6.70
C VAL A 89 1.66 1.59 6.88
N HIS A 90 2.43 1.77 5.80
CA HIS A 90 3.89 1.85 5.89
C HIS A 90 4.35 3.12 6.63
N GLU A 91 3.78 4.27 6.29
CA GLU A 91 4.09 5.56 6.94
C GLU A 91 3.75 5.54 8.44
N LEU A 92 2.63 4.92 8.82
CA LEU A 92 2.16 4.84 10.20
C LEU A 92 2.56 3.54 10.92
N ARG A 93 3.63 2.90 10.47
CA ARG A 93 4.04 1.60 10.99
C ARG A 93 4.40 1.64 12.49
N PRO A 94 5.21 2.60 12.99
CA PRO A 94 5.51 2.70 14.41
C PRO A 94 4.25 2.80 15.29
N GLU A 95 3.30 3.62 14.86
CA GLU A 95 2.04 3.89 15.54
C GLU A 95 1.13 2.66 15.51
N LEU A 96 1.08 1.95 14.38
CA LEU A 96 0.33 0.71 14.24
C LEU A 96 0.91 -0.40 15.12
N LEU A 97 2.25 -0.49 15.23
CA LEU A 97 2.89 -1.44 16.13
C LEU A 97 2.53 -1.14 17.59
N ALA A 98 2.66 0.11 18.03
CA ALA A 98 2.28 0.52 19.37
C ALA A 98 0.80 0.23 19.67
N PHE A 99 -0.10 0.59 18.74
CA PHE A 99 -1.53 0.34 18.86
C PHE A 99 -1.85 -1.17 18.96
N PHE A 100 -1.26 -2.01 18.10
CA PHE A 100 -1.55 -3.44 18.12
C PHE A 100 -0.92 -4.17 19.30
N GLU A 101 0.20 -3.68 19.83
CA GLU A 101 0.77 -4.17 21.09
C GLU A 101 -0.17 -3.87 22.27
N GLU A 102 -0.70 -2.65 22.38
CA GLU A 102 -1.67 -2.28 23.40
C GLU A 102 -2.97 -3.11 23.30
N MET A 103 -3.45 -3.33 22.07
CA MET A 103 -4.65 -4.12 21.79
C MET A 103 -4.42 -5.63 21.81
N LYS A 104 -3.21 -6.09 22.15
CA LYS A 104 -2.78 -7.50 22.21
C LYS A 104 -3.00 -8.27 20.91
N GLN A 105 -2.85 -7.61 19.77
CA GLN A 105 -3.02 -8.18 18.42
C GLN A 105 -1.68 -8.64 17.83
N LYS A 106 -1.07 -9.67 18.44
CA LYS A 106 0.27 -10.15 18.06
C LYS A 106 0.40 -10.52 16.57
N HIS A 107 -0.65 -11.12 15.99
CA HIS A 107 -0.67 -11.47 14.56
C HIS A 107 -0.47 -10.25 13.65
N PHE A 108 -1.09 -9.11 13.97
CA PHE A 108 -0.91 -7.88 13.20
C PHE A 108 0.48 -7.27 13.39
N CYS A 109 1.06 -7.37 14.59
CA CYS A 109 2.44 -6.96 14.82
C CYS A 109 3.42 -7.78 13.96
N ASP A 110 3.23 -9.09 13.89
CA ASP A 110 4.09 -9.97 13.08
C ASP A 110 3.93 -9.68 11.58
N LEU A 111 2.70 -9.43 11.13
CA LEU A 111 2.42 -9.00 9.76
C LEU A 111 3.12 -7.67 9.41
N LEU A 112 3.06 -6.67 10.28
CA LEU A 112 3.73 -5.38 10.08
C LEU A 112 5.26 -5.50 10.05
N ARG A 113 5.84 -6.57 10.61
CA ARG A 113 7.27 -6.88 10.50
C ARG A 113 7.61 -7.51 9.15
N ILE A 114 6.72 -8.33 8.60
CA ILE A 114 6.90 -9.04 7.31
C ILE A 114 6.67 -8.12 6.09
N ILE A 115 5.81 -7.10 6.21
CA ILE A 115 5.49 -6.14 5.13
C ILE A 115 6.73 -5.36 4.62
N LEU A 116 7.84 -5.36 5.37
CA LEU A 116 9.12 -4.71 5.00
C LEU A 116 9.68 -5.15 3.63
N ASP A 117 9.49 -6.40 3.23
CA ASP A 117 10.04 -6.91 1.96
C ASP A 117 9.18 -6.58 0.73
N TYR A 118 7.93 -6.18 0.94
CA TYR A 118 6.94 -6.04 -0.15
C TYR A 118 6.98 -4.66 -0.81
N GLN A 119 7.18 -3.57 -0.05
CA GLN A 119 7.25 -2.23 -0.64
C GLN A 119 8.51 -2.05 -1.50
N VAL A 120 9.69 -2.52 -1.07
CA VAL A 120 10.92 -2.39 -1.87
C VAL A 120 10.80 -3.19 -3.19
N ARG A 121 10.14 -4.35 -3.18
CA ARG A 121 10.00 -5.19 -4.38
C ARG A 121 8.90 -4.73 -5.34
N VAL A 122 7.78 -4.22 -4.82
CA VAL A 122 6.65 -3.75 -5.63
C VAL A 122 6.84 -2.29 -6.03
N PHE A 123 7.21 -1.40 -5.10
CA PHE A 123 7.43 0.03 -5.38
C PHE A 123 8.83 0.36 -5.90
N GLY A 124 9.88 -0.43 -5.61
CA GLY A 124 11.22 -0.20 -6.19
C GLY A 124 11.23 -0.28 -7.72
N ARG A 125 10.34 -1.07 -8.33
CA ARG A 125 10.11 -1.09 -9.79
C ARG A 125 9.17 0.02 -10.30
N TYR A 126 8.47 0.72 -9.40
CA TYR A 126 7.61 1.87 -9.72
C TYR A 126 8.35 3.21 -9.57
N ILE A 127 9.18 3.39 -8.53
CA ILE A 127 9.93 4.63 -8.30
C ILE A 127 11.05 4.79 -9.32
N SER A 128 11.72 3.70 -9.72
CA SER A 128 12.67 3.75 -10.85
C SER A 128 12.00 4.10 -12.19
N ALA A 129 10.66 4.10 -12.30
CA ALA A 129 9.95 4.57 -13.48
C ALA A 129 9.33 5.97 -13.30
N ALA A 130 9.09 6.41 -12.06
CA ALA A 130 8.57 7.73 -11.73
C ALA A 130 9.68 8.80 -11.62
N GLN A 131 10.90 8.43 -11.22
CA GLN A 131 12.06 9.34 -11.20
C GLN A 131 12.58 9.74 -12.59
N TYR A 132 12.00 9.22 -13.69
CA TYR A 132 12.29 9.66 -15.06
C TYR A 132 11.27 10.67 -15.61
N PHE A 133 10.33 11.17 -14.79
CA PHE A 133 9.31 12.14 -15.21
C PHE A 133 9.33 13.47 -14.43
N GLU A 134 10.36 13.70 -13.63
CA GLU A 134 10.70 15.04 -13.15
C GLU A 134 12.10 15.42 -13.67
N TYR A 135 12.22 15.60 -15.00
CA TYR A 135 13.10 16.54 -15.71
C TYR A 135 12.73 16.53 -17.20
#